data_AF-A0A022Y1M6-F1
#
_entry.id   AF-A0A022Y1M6-F1
#
_cell.length_a   1.000
_cell.length_b   1.000
_cell.length_c   1.000
_cell.angle_alpha   90.00
_cell.angle_beta   90.00
_cell.angle_gamma   90.00
#
_symmetry.space_group_name_H-M   'P 1'
#
loop_
_entity.id
_entity.type
_entity.pdbx_description
1 polymer ?
#
loop_
_entity_poly.entity_id
_entity_poly.type
_entity_poly.pdbx_seq_one_letter_code
_entity_poly.pdbx_strand_id
1 'polypeptide(L)'
;MITAVPLFISENLPLSRSPKDALAELGLEPELLVLIFPLQKSTISIIQYLVTSSLLPSEVQLLGTALVNVLLVSKSPQAQILKALIWLGSLCIFIACKRVLLWEATLAKIPSWKFRRASTQTTDDDHILGALDRQVCHTLNHPFSEDQASESEVQVDVDRSRSRRTSVLYNNVTKLLATEVDLDKGLFKRAGSSQQPLSAMENELRIEASMDKLDDQTQPSRSDSQRVLSSKAGEMVPARRTTTKGGRRKRQLPPSMRAFLSLTMEQATIRKWAYALYVYAMILAIILVPVRWYVGEYALGGREPFGWAIGYLFGNIPSIRFTLLLWSLEVWACIPPRIYDISASCHLGWVEHLRRDTLGEANTRLFLCGYCILILILGLSLVHRLSRVVEVDTRRKIFHGMMVAMFFPTVFIDPAFVALSCTLVLAIFLLLELFRASQVPPLARWLSYFLTPYVDGRDHRGPVVVSHIFLMLGCALPLLLSLAGTLHQGTAPWEGWDIDGRDVSMVSGIVCVGMGDAAASLVGRRYGRRRWFWGGDKSIEGSASFAAAVFIGLVTARVWLVGGGWEARVDWILTIVKSAFAAVASSFMEAVLTGGNDNVVVPLVLWLLVRGLRL
;
A
#
# COMPACT_ATOMS: atom_id res chain seq x y z
N MET A 1 27.15 -17.34 14.83
CA MET A 1 27.77 -17.74 16.11
C MET A 1 27.01 -17.13 17.30
N ILE A 2 27.02 -15.80 17.52
CA ILE A 2 26.31 -15.17 18.66
C ILE A 2 24.79 -15.43 18.65
N THR A 3 24.17 -15.52 17.47
CA THR A 3 22.74 -15.80 17.31
C THR A 3 22.32 -17.22 17.69
N ALA A 4 23.26 -18.17 17.74
CA ALA A 4 22.99 -19.57 18.10
C ALA A 4 23.12 -19.82 19.62
N VAL A 5 23.67 -18.86 20.37
CA VAL A 5 23.92 -18.97 21.82
C VAL A 5 22.65 -19.32 22.63
N PRO A 6 21.46 -18.73 22.37
CA PRO A 6 20.23 -19.12 23.08
C PRO A 6 19.81 -20.57 22.83
N LEU A 7 20.12 -21.10 21.65
CA LEU A 7 19.79 -22.46 21.21
C LEU A 7 20.71 -23.48 21.88
N PHE A 8 22.01 -23.19 21.93
CA PHE A 8 22.98 -23.99 22.69
C PHE A 8 22.73 -23.94 24.21
N ILE A 9 22.28 -22.81 24.75
CA ILE A 9 21.94 -22.70 26.17
C ILE A 9 20.67 -23.50 26.49
N SER A 10 19.64 -23.45 25.63
CA SER A 10 18.39 -24.18 25.88
C SER A 10 18.51 -25.69 25.68
N GLU A 11 19.38 -26.16 24.79
CA GLU A 11 19.68 -27.61 24.65
C GLU A 11 20.41 -28.20 25.86
N ASN A 12 21.15 -27.38 26.61
CA ASN A 12 21.96 -27.82 27.76
C ASN A 12 21.31 -27.55 29.13
N LEU A 13 20.11 -26.96 29.19
CA LEU A 13 19.39 -26.69 30.44
C LEU A 13 18.28 -27.72 30.69
N PRO A 14 18.28 -28.44 31.83
CA PRO A 14 17.26 -29.42 32.16
C PRO A 14 16.01 -28.71 32.72
N LEU A 15 15.23 -28.05 31.84
CA LEU A 15 13.89 -27.56 32.20
C LEU A 15 12.83 -28.36 31.43
N SER A 16 11.70 -28.61 32.09
CA SER A 16 10.59 -29.56 31.83
C SER A 16 10.08 -29.80 30.39
N ARG A 17 10.53 -29.05 29.38
CA ARG A 17 10.31 -29.35 27.96
C ARG A 17 11.59 -29.11 27.18
N SER A 18 12.10 -30.17 26.56
CA SER A 18 13.20 -30.07 25.62
C SER A 18 12.81 -29.11 24.48
N PRO A 19 13.68 -28.18 24.07
CA PRO A 19 13.43 -27.32 22.91
C PRO A 19 13.14 -28.13 21.66
N LYS A 20 13.66 -29.36 21.57
CA LYS A 20 13.42 -30.29 20.45
C LYS A 20 11.94 -30.67 20.31
N ASP A 21 11.21 -30.81 21.43
CA ASP A 21 9.79 -31.16 21.41
C ASP A 21 8.93 -29.98 20.95
N ALA A 22 9.26 -28.76 21.40
CA ALA A 22 8.63 -27.53 20.92
C ALA A 22 9.02 -27.18 19.47
N LEU A 23 10.25 -27.51 19.05
CA LEU A 23 10.72 -27.38 17.67
C LEU A 23 10.02 -28.36 16.72
N ALA A 24 9.80 -29.60 17.17
CA ALA A 24 9.04 -30.61 16.43
C ALA A 24 7.58 -30.17 16.24
N GLU A 25 6.96 -29.52 17.24
CA GLU A 25 5.60 -28.96 17.13
C GLU A 25 5.49 -27.82 16.09
N LEU A 26 6.54 -27.01 15.91
CA LEU A 26 6.59 -25.98 14.87
C LEU A 26 7.10 -26.48 13.51
N GLY A 27 7.67 -27.69 13.44
CA GLY A 27 8.22 -28.26 12.21
C GLY A 27 9.41 -27.48 11.63
N LEU A 28 10.16 -26.77 12.48
CA LEU A 28 11.29 -25.93 12.06
C LEU A 28 12.62 -26.64 12.33
N GLU A 29 13.46 -26.75 11.30
CA GLU A 29 14.83 -27.24 11.44
C GLU A 29 15.65 -26.30 12.34
N PRO A 30 16.51 -26.84 13.24
CA PRO A 30 17.31 -26.04 14.16
C PRO A 30 18.27 -25.07 13.46
N GLU A 31 18.70 -25.41 12.23
CA GLU A 31 19.51 -24.52 11.38
C GLU A 31 18.75 -23.25 10.97
N LEU A 32 17.44 -23.36 10.73
CA LEU A 32 16.61 -22.22 10.32
C LEU A 32 16.45 -21.22 11.48
N LEU A 33 16.49 -21.69 12.74
CA LEU A 33 16.40 -20.83 13.92
C LEU A 33 17.54 -19.81 13.98
N VAL A 34 18.74 -20.20 13.54
CA VAL A 34 19.92 -19.30 13.49
C VAL A 34 19.69 -18.15 12.51
N LEU A 35 18.88 -18.37 11.47
CA LEU A 35 18.54 -17.39 10.44
C LEU A 35 17.39 -16.44 10.85
N ILE A 36 16.62 -16.76 11.89
CA ILE A 36 15.48 -15.92 12.32
C ILE A 36 15.97 -14.55 12.78
N PHE A 37 17.01 -14.49 13.62
CA PHE A 37 17.53 -13.20 14.09
C PHE A 37 18.07 -12.29 12.97
N PRO A 38 18.94 -12.75 12.05
CA PRO A 38 19.40 -11.90 10.95
C PRO A 38 18.25 -11.54 9.99
N LEU A 39 17.29 -12.43 9.75
CA LEU A 39 16.09 -12.13 8.99
C LEU A 39 15.28 -11.01 9.64
N GLN A 40 14.94 -11.15 10.93
CA GLN A 40 14.21 -10.16 11.71
C GLN A 40 14.91 -8.78 11.67
N LYS A 41 16.23 -8.76 11.87
CA LYS A 41 17.02 -7.51 11.81
C LYS A 41 16.99 -6.86 10.43
N SER A 42 17.08 -7.65 9.37
CA SER A 42 17.00 -7.15 7.99
C SER A 42 15.61 -6.59 7.69
N THR A 43 14.56 -7.34 8.04
CA THR A 43 13.15 -6.93 7.87
C THR A 43 12.84 -5.64 8.61
N ILE A 44 13.22 -5.53 9.90
CA ILE A 44 13.03 -4.30 10.69
C ILE A 44 13.74 -3.11 10.04
N SER A 45 14.99 -3.28 9.59
CA SER A 45 15.73 -2.19 8.94
C SER A 45 15.06 -1.69 7.66
N ILE A 46 14.48 -2.59 6.87
CA ILE A 46 13.75 -2.23 5.65
C ILE A 46 12.45 -1.50 5.99
N ILE A 47 11.67 -2.03 6.94
CA ILE A 47 10.41 -1.41 7.36
C ILE A 47 10.65 -0.01 7.93
N GLN A 48 11.68 0.15 8.76
CA GLN A 48 12.05 1.45 9.33
C GLN A 48 12.35 2.48 8.24
N TYR A 49 13.00 2.07 7.14
CA TYR A 49 13.24 2.94 5.99
C TYR A 49 11.95 3.28 5.22
N LEU A 50 11.08 2.30 5.00
CA LEU A 50 9.83 2.52 4.25
C LEU A 50 8.85 3.41 5.01
N VAL A 51 8.78 3.23 6.33
CA VAL A 51 7.77 3.84 7.21
C VAL A 51 8.42 4.92 8.09
N THR A 52 9.52 5.52 7.63
CA THR A 52 10.27 6.51 8.40
C THR A 52 9.35 7.64 8.86
N SER A 53 9.28 7.83 10.19
CA SER A 53 8.46 8.80 10.91
C SER A 53 6.93 8.61 10.89
N SER A 54 6.43 7.55 10.25
CA SER A 54 5.00 7.22 10.29
C SER A 54 4.64 6.17 11.34
N LEU A 55 5.62 5.38 11.80
CA LEU A 55 5.49 4.43 12.91
C LEU A 55 6.58 4.67 13.96
N LEU A 56 6.27 4.40 15.22
CA LEU A 56 7.24 4.35 16.32
C LEU A 56 8.15 3.13 16.20
N PRO A 57 9.34 3.16 16.85
CA PRO A 57 10.24 2.01 16.90
C PRO A 57 9.59 0.72 17.41
N SER A 58 8.70 0.82 18.40
CA SER A 58 7.93 -0.33 18.92
C SER A 58 6.95 -0.89 17.90
N GLU A 59 6.26 -0.04 17.15
CA GLU A 59 5.32 -0.44 16.10
C GLU A 59 6.03 -1.08 14.91
N VAL A 60 7.22 -0.57 14.56
CA VAL A 60 8.08 -1.19 13.55
C VAL A 60 8.52 -2.59 13.99
N GLN A 61 8.87 -2.79 15.26
CA GLN A 61 9.19 -4.11 15.80
C GLN A 61 7.98 -5.06 15.76
N LEU A 62 6.78 -4.56 16.12
CA LEU A 62 5.55 -5.34 16.06
C LEU A 62 5.24 -5.79 14.64
N LEU A 63 5.28 -4.86 13.67
CA LEU A 63 5.04 -5.15 12.26
C LEU A 63 6.10 -6.11 11.69
N GLY A 64 7.38 -5.92 12.01
CA GLY A 64 8.46 -6.81 11.60
C GLY A 64 8.26 -8.23 12.11
N THR A 65 7.92 -8.38 13.40
CA THR A 65 7.63 -9.68 14.01
C THR A 65 6.41 -10.34 13.37
N ALA A 66 5.34 -9.58 13.12
CA ALA A 66 4.14 -10.11 12.46
C ALA A 66 4.45 -10.63 11.05
N LEU A 67 5.24 -9.90 10.27
CA LEU A 67 5.63 -10.31 8.91
C LEU A 67 6.51 -11.57 8.90
N VAL A 68 7.41 -11.72 9.87
CA VAL A 68 8.21 -12.94 10.04
C VAL A 68 7.33 -14.12 10.49
N ASN A 69 6.37 -13.89 11.39
CA ASN A 69 5.41 -14.94 11.77
C ASN A 69 4.55 -15.39 10.58
N VAL A 70 4.11 -14.48 9.71
CA VAL A 70 3.42 -14.83 8.45
C VAL A 70 4.32 -15.69 7.56
N LEU A 71 5.63 -15.43 7.50
CA LEU A 71 6.55 -16.27 6.72
C LEU A 71 6.65 -17.70 7.29
N LEU A 72 6.76 -17.83 8.61
CA LEU A 72 7.11 -19.08 9.28
C LEU A 72 5.88 -19.96 9.61
N VAL A 73 4.75 -19.37 10.01
CA VAL A 73 3.64 -20.09 10.68
C VAL A 73 2.35 -20.09 9.86
N SER A 74 2.32 -19.51 8.65
CA SER A 74 1.13 -19.52 7.79
C SER A 74 0.74 -20.95 7.42
N LYS A 75 -0.46 -21.39 7.86
CA LYS A 75 -1.04 -22.70 7.53
C LYS A 75 -2.37 -22.61 6.78
N SER A 76 -3.21 -21.60 7.06
CA SER A 76 -4.50 -21.47 6.37
C SER A 76 -4.34 -21.02 4.92
N PRO A 77 -5.29 -21.34 4.01
CA PRO A 77 -5.22 -20.95 2.61
C PRO A 77 -5.03 -19.44 2.40
N GLN A 78 -5.77 -18.62 3.16
CA GLN A 78 -5.69 -17.16 3.06
C GLN A 78 -4.33 -16.63 3.54
N ALA A 79 -3.78 -17.22 4.61
CA ALA A 79 -2.45 -16.86 5.12
C ALA A 79 -1.33 -17.30 4.15
N GLN A 80 -1.47 -18.45 3.48
CA GLN A 80 -0.54 -18.88 2.44
C GLN A 80 -0.56 -17.94 1.22
N ILE A 81 -1.73 -17.46 0.81
CA ILE A 81 -1.85 -16.46 -0.25
C ILE A 81 -1.20 -15.14 0.19
N LEU A 82 -1.44 -14.69 1.43
CA LEU A 82 -0.80 -13.50 1.99
C LEU A 82 0.74 -13.64 2.01
N LYS A 83 1.25 -14.78 2.45
CA LYS A 83 2.68 -15.12 2.43
C LYS A 83 3.25 -15.08 1.01
N ALA A 84 2.55 -15.66 0.03
CA ALA A 84 2.97 -15.66 -1.36
C ALA A 84 3.06 -14.23 -1.93
N LEU A 85 2.08 -13.38 -1.63
CA LEU A 85 2.04 -12.01 -2.15
C LEU A 85 3.09 -11.11 -1.49
N ILE A 86 3.20 -11.17 -0.16
CA ILE A 86 4.12 -10.29 0.60
C ILE A 86 5.57 -10.74 0.44
N TRP A 87 5.88 -12.03 0.60
CA TRP A 87 7.27 -12.49 0.63
C TRP A 87 7.74 -12.94 -0.74
N LEU A 88 7.11 -13.95 -1.34
CA LEU A 88 7.55 -14.50 -2.63
C LEU A 88 7.44 -13.45 -3.75
N GLY A 89 6.28 -12.81 -3.88
CA GLY A 89 6.03 -11.76 -4.87
C GLY A 89 7.01 -10.59 -4.73
N SER A 90 7.13 -10.02 -3.52
CA SER A 90 8.04 -8.88 -3.30
C SER A 90 9.51 -9.25 -3.49
N LEU A 91 9.94 -10.45 -3.11
CA LEU A 91 11.31 -10.92 -3.32
C LEU A 91 11.62 -11.06 -4.81
N CYS A 92 10.71 -11.67 -5.58
CA CYS A 92 10.86 -11.76 -7.03
C CYS A 92 10.91 -10.37 -7.69
N ILE A 93 10.05 -9.43 -7.27
CA ILE A 93 10.06 -8.05 -7.77
C ILE A 93 11.38 -7.36 -7.40
N PHE A 94 11.87 -7.58 -6.18
CA PHE A 94 13.14 -7.00 -5.74
C PHE A 94 14.33 -7.52 -6.56
N ILE A 95 14.37 -8.81 -6.89
CA ILE A 95 15.45 -9.39 -7.70
C ILE A 95 15.38 -8.90 -9.15
N ALA A 96 14.19 -8.93 -9.76
CA ALA A 96 14.01 -8.60 -11.18
C ALA A 96 14.00 -7.09 -11.46
N CYS A 97 13.29 -6.30 -10.64
CA CYS A 97 12.93 -4.93 -10.99
C CYS A 97 13.70 -3.85 -10.22
N LYS A 98 14.44 -4.18 -9.15
CA LYS A 98 15.08 -3.17 -8.28
C LYS A 98 15.92 -2.15 -9.04
N ARG A 99 16.79 -2.59 -9.95
CA ARG A 99 17.67 -1.66 -10.70
C ARG A 99 16.87 -0.70 -11.57
N VAL A 100 15.82 -1.21 -12.20
CA VAL A 100 14.94 -0.44 -13.10
C VAL A 100 14.08 0.54 -12.31
N LEU A 101 13.46 0.10 -11.22
CA LEU A 101 12.67 0.96 -10.33
C LEU A 101 13.51 2.08 -9.69
N LEU A 102 14.76 1.77 -9.30
CA LEU A 102 15.69 2.79 -8.82
C LEU A 102 16.06 3.79 -9.92
N TRP A 103 16.25 3.32 -11.16
CA TRP A 103 16.52 4.19 -12.30
C TRP A 103 15.37 5.16 -12.53
N GLU A 104 14.13 4.67 -12.58
CA GLU A 104 12.91 5.48 -12.72
C GLU A 104 12.76 6.52 -11.60
N ALA A 105 12.95 6.10 -10.34
CA ALA A 105 12.88 6.98 -9.19
C ALA A 105 13.99 8.05 -9.19
N THR A 106 15.19 7.72 -9.69
CA THR A 106 16.29 8.70 -9.82
C THR A 106 16.06 9.67 -10.97
N LEU A 107 15.54 9.20 -12.10
CA LEU A 107 15.21 10.03 -13.25
C LEU A 107 14.18 11.11 -12.87
N ALA A 108 13.16 10.73 -12.11
CA ALA A 108 12.11 11.65 -11.65
C ALA A 108 12.62 12.82 -10.79
N LYS A 109 13.79 12.68 -10.14
CA LYS A 109 14.42 13.75 -9.34
C LYS A 109 15.23 14.75 -10.17
N ILE A 110 15.50 14.45 -11.44
CA ILE A 110 16.32 15.28 -12.30
C ILE A 110 15.40 16.25 -13.07
N PRO A 111 15.56 17.58 -12.89
CA PRO A 111 14.75 18.53 -13.62
C PRO A 111 15.11 18.55 -15.11
N SER A 112 14.10 18.75 -15.95
CA SER A 112 14.19 18.63 -17.43
C SER A 112 15.28 19.49 -18.08
N TRP A 113 15.58 20.66 -17.51
CA TRP A 113 16.61 21.58 -18.04
C TRP A 113 18.05 21.08 -17.85
N LYS A 114 18.28 20.03 -17.03
CA LYS A 114 19.60 19.45 -16.81
C LYS A 114 20.00 18.41 -17.85
N PHE A 115 19.07 17.92 -18.67
CA PHE A 115 19.37 16.99 -19.74
C PHE A 115 20.15 17.67 -20.87
N ARG A 116 20.92 16.88 -21.63
CA ARG A 116 21.63 17.37 -22.81
C ARG A 116 20.59 17.87 -23.81
N ARG A 117 20.70 19.13 -24.24
CA ARG A 117 19.91 19.62 -25.38
C ARG A 117 20.40 18.89 -26.63
N ALA A 118 19.48 18.45 -27.48
CA ALA A 118 19.83 17.86 -28.77
C ALA A 118 20.74 18.85 -29.52
N SER A 119 22.02 18.52 -29.63
CA SER A 119 22.97 19.30 -30.41
C SER A 119 22.81 18.89 -31.86
N THR A 120 22.39 19.82 -32.71
CA THR A 120 22.34 19.71 -34.18
C THR A 120 23.73 19.65 -34.83
N GLN A 121 24.79 19.31 -34.09
CA GLN A 121 26.15 19.24 -34.59
C GLN A 121 26.67 17.81 -34.55
N THR A 122 26.89 17.31 -35.76
CA THR A 122 27.60 16.10 -36.14
C THR A 122 29.08 16.22 -35.75
N THR A 123 29.53 15.36 -34.85
CA THR A 123 30.94 15.05 -34.69
C THR A 123 31.06 13.55 -34.48
N ASP A 124 31.88 12.92 -35.32
CA ASP A 124 31.74 11.60 -35.92
C ASP A 124 32.02 10.36 -35.03
N ASP A 125 32.15 10.46 -33.71
CA ASP A 125 32.74 9.36 -32.94
C ASP A 125 31.79 8.51 -32.05
N ASP A 126 30.48 8.75 -32.05
CA ASP A 126 29.49 7.97 -31.25
C ASP A 126 28.47 7.17 -32.11
N HIS A 127 28.84 6.84 -33.35
CA HIS A 127 27.86 6.60 -34.43
C HIS A 127 27.00 5.33 -34.33
N ILE A 128 27.42 4.25 -33.66
CA ILE A 128 26.66 2.98 -33.74
C ILE A 128 25.53 2.91 -32.72
N LEU A 129 25.80 3.15 -31.43
CA LEU A 129 24.74 3.17 -30.40
C LEU A 129 23.83 4.38 -30.54
N GLY A 130 24.39 5.54 -30.92
CA GLY A 130 23.61 6.76 -31.14
C GLY A 130 22.67 6.66 -32.35
N ALA A 131 23.10 6.00 -33.43
CA ALA A 131 22.24 5.77 -34.60
C ALA A 131 21.15 4.75 -34.31
N LEU A 132 21.45 3.65 -33.61
CA LEU A 132 20.45 2.65 -33.20
C LEU A 132 19.40 3.26 -32.27
N ASP A 133 19.81 4.06 -31.28
CA ASP A 133 18.89 4.73 -30.36
C ASP A 133 18.02 5.75 -31.11
N ARG A 134 18.58 6.52 -32.07
CA ARG A 134 17.80 7.43 -32.93
C ARG A 134 16.86 6.68 -33.87
N GLN A 135 17.27 5.55 -34.43
CA GLN A 135 16.46 4.74 -35.32
C GLN A 135 15.28 4.13 -34.56
N VAL A 136 15.50 3.60 -33.35
CA VAL A 136 14.42 3.13 -32.46
C VAL A 136 13.48 4.28 -32.07
N CYS A 137 14.00 5.47 -31.74
CA CYS A 137 13.17 6.66 -31.46
C CYS A 137 12.34 7.09 -32.69
N HIS A 138 12.91 7.00 -33.89
CA HIS A 138 12.24 7.37 -35.13
C HIS A 138 11.14 6.37 -35.50
N THR A 139 11.42 5.06 -35.39
CA THR A 139 10.46 3.98 -35.68
C THR A 139 9.30 3.95 -34.69
N LEU A 140 9.54 4.26 -33.40
CA LEU A 140 8.47 4.32 -32.40
C LEU A 140 7.55 5.55 -32.53
N ASN A 141 8.05 6.65 -33.09
CA ASN A 141 7.26 7.87 -33.31
C ASN A 141 6.43 7.84 -34.61
N HIS A 142 6.69 6.90 -35.53
CA HIS A 142 5.96 6.75 -36.79
C HIS A 142 5.58 5.28 -37.04
N PRO A 143 4.46 4.77 -36.47
CA PRO A 143 4.06 3.38 -36.64
C PRO A 143 3.31 3.09 -37.95
N PHE A 144 2.99 4.12 -38.76
CA PHE A 144 2.24 3.96 -40.01
C PHE A 144 2.79 4.89 -41.09
N SER A 145 3.71 4.38 -41.91
CA SER A 145 3.84 4.77 -43.30
C SER A 145 4.41 3.56 -44.02
N GLU A 146 3.49 2.72 -44.51
CA GLU A 146 3.81 1.66 -45.47
C GLU A 146 4.38 2.25 -46.76
N ASP A 147 5.22 1.43 -47.36
CA ASP A 147 6.00 1.62 -48.58
C ASP A 147 5.26 2.29 -49.74
N GLN A 148 5.98 3.17 -50.45
CA GLN A 148 6.02 3.14 -51.91
C GLN A 148 7.36 3.73 -52.39
N ALA A 149 8.15 2.86 -53.03
CA ALA A 149 9.26 3.24 -53.88
C ALA A 149 8.72 3.75 -55.23
N SER A 150 9.19 4.91 -55.71
CA SER A 150 9.78 5.08 -57.05
C SER A 150 10.13 6.56 -57.32
N GLU A 151 11.38 6.74 -57.74
CA GLU A 151 11.94 7.70 -58.71
C GLU A 151 11.86 9.24 -58.57
N SER A 152 13.05 9.78 -58.85
CA SER A 152 13.40 11.03 -59.55
C SER A 152 13.81 12.26 -58.72
N GLU A 153 15.05 12.66 -58.99
CA GLU A 153 15.74 13.87 -58.57
C GLU A 153 14.98 15.13 -59.00
N VAL A 154 14.74 16.07 -58.07
CA VAL A 154 14.88 17.52 -58.33
C VAL A 154 15.28 18.20 -57.02
N GLN A 155 16.42 18.87 -57.09
CA GLN A 155 16.98 19.76 -56.08
C GLN A 155 16.33 21.14 -56.20
N VAL A 156 15.52 21.58 -55.24
CA VAL A 156 15.22 23.01 -55.00
C VAL A 156 15.01 23.27 -53.49
N ASP A 157 15.79 24.21 -52.97
CA ASP A 157 15.66 24.86 -51.67
C ASP A 157 14.24 25.36 -51.40
N VAL A 158 13.60 24.86 -50.32
CA VAL A 158 12.64 25.66 -49.53
C VAL A 158 12.85 25.34 -48.06
N ASP A 159 13.74 26.10 -47.45
CA ASP A 159 13.87 26.23 -46.01
C ASP A 159 12.65 27.00 -45.44
N ARG A 160 12.26 26.68 -44.19
CA ARG A 160 11.14 27.25 -43.39
C ARG A 160 9.70 26.89 -43.81
N SER A 161 9.16 25.78 -43.28
CA SER A 161 7.76 25.75 -42.74
C SER A 161 7.33 24.47 -41.99
N ARG A 162 8.16 23.41 -41.90
CA ARG A 162 7.67 22.11 -41.40
C ARG A 162 7.68 21.86 -39.88
N SER A 163 8.18 22.79 -39.06
CA SER A 163 8.18 22.68 -37.59
C SER A 163 6.84 23.03 -36.91
N ARG A 164 5.82 23.46 -37.69
CA ARG A 164 4.53 23.92 -37.15
C ARG A 164 3.37 22.93 -37.20
N ARG A 165 3.51 21.74 -37.81
CA ARG A 165 2.38 20.78 -37.93
C ARG A 165 2.39 19.67 -36.87
N THR A 166 3.55 19.26 -36.34
CA THR A 166 3.63 18.20 -35.31
C THR A 166 3.33 18.70 -33.90
N SER A 167 3.51 20.00 -33.62
CA SER A 167 3.07 20.63 -32.37
C SER A 167 1.57 20.89 -32.29
N VAL A 168 0.85 20.85 -33.42
CA VAL A 168 -0.60 21.07 -33.46
C VAL A 168 -1.37 19.78 -33.15
N LEU A 169 -0.88 18.60 -33.57
CA LEU A 169 -1.56 17.33 -33.30
C LEU A 169 -1.47 16.90 -31.81
N TYR A 170 -0.31 17.08 -31.18
CA TYR A 170 -0.14 16.80 -29.75
C TYR A 170 -0.86 17.82 -28.84
N ASN A 171 -0.90 19.10 -29.27
CA ASN A 171 -1.71 20.11 -28.61
C ASN A 171 -3.21 19.90 -28.83
N ASN A 172 -3.65 19.35 -29.96
CA ASN A 172 -5.07 19.09 -30.22
C ASN A 172 -5.59 17.87 -29.47
N VAL A 173 -4.78 16.82 -29.25
CA VAL A 173 -5.16 15.67 -28.39
C VAL A 173 -5.23 16.10 -26.92
N THR A 174 -4.30 16.94 -26.45
CA THR A 174 -4.36 17.52 -25.09
C THR A 174 -5.44 18.58 -24.94
N LYS A 175 -5.80 19.32 -26.01
CA LYS A 175 -6.98 20.22 -26.01
C LYS A 175 -8.29 19.45 -26.06
N LEU A 176 -8.41 18.36 -26.84
CA LEU A 176 -9.63 17.55 -26.91
C LEU A 176 -9.96 16.87 -25.56
N LEU A 177 -8.93 16.36 -24.88
CA LEU A 177 -9.04 15.83 -23.51
C LEU A 177 -9.31 16.92 -22.46
N ALA A 178 -8.93 18.18 -22.73
CA ALA A 178 -9.24 19.32 -21.85
C ALA A 178 -10.63 19.93 -22.14
N THR A 179 -11.13 19.86 -23.38
CA THR A 179 -12.43 20.43 -23.76
C THR A 179 -13.63 19.62 -23.29
N GLU A 180 -13.47 18.33 -22.96
CA GLU A 180 -14.51 17.58 -22.23
C GLU A 180 -14.59 17.97 -20.73
N VAL A 181 -13.57 18.66 -20.20
CA VAL A 181 -13.50 19.10 -18.79
C VAL A 181 -13.87 20.59 -18.62
N ASP A 182 -13.91 21.37 -19.71
CA ASP A 182 -14.15 22.82 -19.67
C ASP A 182 -15.57 23.27 -20.11
N LEU A 183 -16.47 22.33 -20.42
CA LEU A 183 -17.88 22.65 -20.76
C LEU A 183 -18.75 23.00 -19.54
N ASP A 184 -18.17 23.18 -18.35
CA ASP A 184 -18.91 23.51 -17.11
C ASP A 184 -18.43 24.80 -16.42
N LYS A 185 -17.62 25.61 -17.11
CA LYS A 185 -17.09 26.90 -16.58
C LYS A 185 -17.55 28.14 -17.36
N GLY A 186 -18.47 27.97 -18.31
CA GLY A 186 -18.93 29.00 -19.25
C GLY A 186 -20.19 29.76 -18.86
N LEU A 187 -20.68 29.68 -17.62
CA LEU A 187 -21.79 30.50 -17.12
C LEU A 187 -21.38 31.12 -15.79
N PHE A 188 -21.67 32.41 -15.60
CA PHE A 188 -21.33 33.28 -14.46
C PHE A 188 -19.99 34.02 -14.54
N LYS A 189 -19.99 35.04 -15.41
CA LYS A 189 -19.24 36.27 -15.17
C LYS A 189 -20.18 37.48 -15.32
N ARG A 190 -20.88 37.85 -14.24
CA ARG A 190 -21.39 39.22 -14.07
C ARG A 190 -21.72 39.53 -12.60
N ALA A 191 -21.22 40.70 -12.17
CA ALA A 191 -21.56 41.50 -11.00
C ALA A 191 -20.91 41.18 -9.64
N GLY A 192 -20.35 42.22 -9.01
CA GLY A 192 -20.24 42.35 -7.55
C GLY A 192 -18.85 42.62 -6.99
N SER A 193 -18.49 43.89 -6.81
CA SER A 193 -17.35 44.38 -6.04
C SER A 193 -17.43 44.06 -4.54
N SER A 194 -16.30 43.70 -3.92
CA SER A 194 -15.74 44.31 -2.68
C SER A 194 -14.93 43.33 -1.80
N GLN A 195 -13.80 43.85 -1.32
CA GLN A 195 -13.04 43.53 -0.10
C GLN A 195 -12.34 42.16 0.05
N GLN A 196 -11.01 42.21 -0.13
CA GLN A 196 -10.03 41.24 0.37
C GLN A 196 -9.81 41.39 1.88
N PRO A 197 -9.48 40.29 2.58
CA PRO A 197 -8.54 40.35 3.70
C PRO A 197 -7.23 39.62 3.35
N LEU A 198 -6.12 40.33 3.60
CA LEU A 198 -4.75 39.85 3.64
C LEU A 198 -4.51 39.01 4.89
N SER A 199 -3.96 37.80 4.79
CA SER A 199 -3.08 37.22 5.82
C SER A 199 -2.38 35.94 5.34
N ALA A 200 -1.11 35.80 5.78
CA ALA A 200 -0.27 34.61 5.78
C ALA A 200 0.42 34.16 4.47
N MET A 201 1.34 34.99 3.99
CA MET A 201 2.55 34.54 3.28
C MET A 201 3.75 35.27 3.87
N GLU A 202 4.41 34.69 4.88
CA GLU A 202 5.82 34.94 5.22
C GLU A 202 6.24 34.13 6.46
N ASN A 203 7.13 33.14 6.28
CA ASN A 203 8.25 32.84 7.17
C ASN A 203 8.93 31.53 6.76
N GLU A 204 9.96 31.61 5.90
CA GLU A 204 10.96 30.53 5.83
C GLU A 204 12.34 30.98 5.33
N LEU A 205 12.67 32.28 5.39
CA LEU A 205 13.94 32.79 4.85
C LEU A 205 14.75 33.71 5.78
N ARG A 206 14.46 33.73 7.09
CA ARG A 206 15.23 34.50 8.08
C ARG A 206 15.41 33.75 9.39
N ILE A 207 16.24 32.69 9.41
CA ILE A 207 16.87 32.20 10.65
C ILE A 207 18.37 31.85 10.47
N GLU A 208 18.88 31.59 9.26
CA GLU A 208 20.31 31.22 9.10
C GLU A 208 21.30 32.39 8.86
N ALA A 209 20.89 33.65 9.04
CA ALA A 209 21.75 34.81 8.74
C ALA A 209 22.12 35.69 9.96
N SER A 210 22.01 35.16 11.17
CA SER A 210 22.32 35.91 12.40
C SER A 210 22.96 35.02 13.45
N MET A 211 24.19 34.56 13.20
CA MET A 211 25.15 34.06 14.21
C MET A 211 26.51 33.84 13.51
N ASP A 212 27.18 34.92 13.12
CA ASP A 212 28.63 34.98 12.92
C ASP A 212 29.02 36.39 12.47
N LYS A 213 29.14 37.31 13.44
CA LYS A 213 29.88 38.56 13.36
C LYS A 213 29.79 39.27 14.71
N LEU A 214 30.65 38.85 15.64
CA LEU A 214 31.22 39.74 16.64
C LEU A 214 32.66 39.28 16.88
N ASP A 215 33.53 40.26 17.10
CA ASP A 215 34.98 40.19 17.30
C ASP A 215 35.84 39.98 16.05
N ASP A 216 36.39 41.08 15.52
CA ASP A 216 37.79 41.43 15.82
C ASP A 216 38.22 42.73 15.09
N GLN A 217 38.51 43.78 15.85
CA GLN A 217 39.42 44.87 15.48
C GLN A 217 40.09 45.35 16.76
N THR A 218 41.40 45.12 16.92
CA THR A 218 42.48 46.14 16.88
C THR A 218 43.84 45.50 17.25
N GLN A 219 44.86 45.66 16.39
CA GLN A 219 46.27 45.24 16.57
C GLN A 219 47.05 46.11 17.60
N PRO A 220 48.39 46.00 17.84
CA PRO A 220 49.41 44.96 17.54
C PRO A 220 50.34 44.59 18.73
N SER A 221 51.22 43.57 18.56
CA SER A 221 52.69 43.63 18.78
C SER A 221 53.36 42.38 19.38
N ARG A 222 54.61 42.15 18.92
CA ARG A 222 55.76 41.42 19.51
C ARG A 222 55.93 39.89 19.32
N SER A 223 57.06 39.58 18.65
CA SER A 223 58.10 38.54 18.90
C SER A 223 57.70 37.28 19.67
N ASP A 224 58.05 36.05 19.25
CA ASP A 224 59.41 35.58 18.97
C ASP A 224 59.36 34.15 18.38
N SER A 225 60.36 33.79 17.58
CA SER A 225 61.03 32.48 17.45
C SER A 225 60.18 31.17 17.36
N GLN A 226 60.23 30.34 16.31
CA GLN A 226 61.37 29.48 15.95
C GLN A 226 61.17 28.77 14.58
N ARG A 227 62.25 28.63 13.82
CA ARG A 227 62.39 27.87 12.56
C ARG A 227 62.46 26.37 12.82
N VAL A 228 61.89 25.54 11.92
CA VAL A 228 62.52 24.29 11.44
C VAL A 228 62.11 24.02 9.99
N LEU A 229 63.12 23.82 9.12
CA LEU A 229 63.00 23.34 7.73
C LEU A 229 62.82 21.81 7.69
N SER A 230 62.04 21.30 6.71
CA SER A 230 62.34 20.09 5.91
C SER A 230 61.25 19.94 4.83
N SER A 231 61.51 20.24 3.57
CA SER A 231 62.04 19.37 2.51
C SER A 231 61.15 18.16 2.15
N LYS A 232 60.43 18.23 1.03
CA LYS A 232 60.71 17.50 -0.22
C LYS A 232 59.50 17.48 -1.15
N ALA A 233 59.83 17.61 -2.42
CA ALA A 233 58.95 17.66 -3.56
C ALA A 233 58.12 16.38 -3.73
N GLY A 234 56.88 16.59 -4.15
CA GLY A 234 56.01 15.62 -4.79
C GLY A 234 54.95 16.41 -5.54
N GLU A 235 55.14 16.58 -6.85
CA GLU A 235 54.16 17.16 -7.75
C GLU A 235 52.82 16.42 -7.61
N MET A 236 51.83 17.09 -7.03
CA MET A 236 50.42 16.76 -7.27
C MET A 236 49.79 17.95 -7.97
N VAL A 237 49.46 17.74 -9.24
CA VAL A 237 48.59 18.61 -10.03
C VAL A 237 47.34 18.93 -9.20
N PRO A 238 47.04 20.21 -8.90
CA PRO A 238 45.85 20.53 -8.12
C PRO A 238 44.60 20.23 -8.95
N ALA A 239 43.83 19.23 -8.49
CA ALA A 239 42.51 18.92 -9.03
C ALA A 239 41.66 20.21 -9.08
N ARG A 240 41.32 20.64 -10.31
CA ARG A 240 40.62 21.90 -10.58
C ARG A 240 39.26 21.93 -9.88
N ARG A 241 39.21 22.56 -8.70
CA ARG A 241 37.97 22.74 -7.92
C ARG A 241 37.10 23.79 -8.62
N THR A 242 36.06 23.35 -9.33
CA THR A 242 35.13 24.26 -10.01
C THR A 242 34.16 24.90 -9.01
N THR A 243 34.31 26.20 -8.75
CA THR A 243 33.36 27.04 -8.02
C THR A 243 32.33 27.65 -8.98
N THR A 244 31.13 28.01 -8.50
CA THR A 244 30.21 28.85 -9.29
C THR A 244 30.69 30.31 -9.25
N LYS A 245 30.19 31.17 -10.16
CA LYS A 245 30.57 32.61 -10.23
C LYS A 245 30.33 33.39 -8.92
N GLY A 246 29.58 32.84 -7.96
CA GLY A 246 29.34 33.42 -6.64
C GLY A 246 30.05 32.72 -5.47
N GLY A 247 31.15 31.99 -5.71
CA GLY A 247 31.98 31.40 -4.64
C GLY A 247 31.35 30.22 -3.88
N ARG A 248 30.08 29.91 -4.11
CA ARG A 248 29.39 28.78 -3.48
C ARG A 248 29.95 27.46 -4.03
N ARG A 249 30.31 26.53 -3.14
CA ARG A 249 30.71 25.17 -3.53
C ARG A 249 29.62 24.57 -4.42
N LYS A 250 30.00 24.20 -5.65
CA LYS A 250 29.10 23.52 -6.59
C LYS A 250 28.73 22.18 -5.93
N ARG A 251 27.48 22.03 -5.49
CA ARG A 251 26.98 20.78 -4.88
C ARG A 251 27.21 19.66 -5.90
N GLN A 252 28.22 18.83 -5.65
CA GLN A 252 28.57 17.77 -6.59
C GLN A 252 27.39 16.81 -6.66
N LEU A 253 26.83 16.62 -7.86
CA LEU A 253 25.80 15.61 -8.05
C LEU A 253 26.40 14.24 -7.73
N PRO A 254 25.63 13.33 -7.09
CA PRO A 254 26.04 11.96 -6.88
C PRO A 254 26.54 11.34 -8.19
N PRO A 255 27.58 10.49 -8.17
CA PRO A 255 28.13 9.87 -9.38
C PRO A 255 27.07 9.12 -10.20
N SER A 256 26.05 8.55 -9.54
CA SER A 256 24.90 7.89 -10.18
C SER A 256 24.04 8.83 -11.04
N MET A 257 23.99 10.14 -10.74
CA MET A 257 23.21 11.10 -11.51
C MET A 257 23.96 11.66 -12.73
N ARG A 258 25.28 11.45 -12.83
CA ARG A 258 26.08 11.96 -13.96
C ARG A 258 25.75 11.21 -15.27
N ALA A 259 25.45 9.92 -15.18
CA ALA A 259 25.04 9.10 -16.32
C ALA A 259 23.71 9.55 -16.95
N PHE A 260 22.87 10.26 -16.20
CA PHE A 260 21.60 10.79 -16.72
C PHE A 260 21.76 12.12 -17.45
N LEU A 261 22.83 12.88 -17.16
CA LEU A 261 23.07 14.17 -17.78
C LEU A 261 23.57 14.06 -19.24
N SER A 262 24.08 12.88 -19.64
CA SER A 262 24.46 12.61 -21.03
C SER A 262 23.27 12.32 -21.93
N LEU A 263 22.10 11.98 -21.37
CA LEU A 263 20.88 11.66 -22.12
C LEU A 263 20.18 12.93 -22.61
N THR A 264 19.58 12.84 -23.80
CA THR A 264 18.61 13.84 -24.27
C THR A 264 17.23 13.60 -23.64
N MET A 265 16.38 14.62 -23.62
CA MET A 265 15.03 14.53 -23.05
C MET A 265 14.18 13.45 -23.74
N GLU A 266 14.28 13.33 -25.08
CA GLU A 266 13.55 12.32 -25.87
C GLU A 266 14.04 10.89 -25.58
N GLN A 267 15.36 10.69 -25.45
CA GLN A 267 15.90 9.39 -25.05
C GLN A 267 15.49 9.03 -23.62
N ALA A 268 15.46 10.01 -22.72
CA ALA A 268 15.03 9.79 -21.34
C ALA A 268 13.55 9.39 -21.26
N THR A 269 12.66 10.01 -22.02
CA THR A 269 11.23 9.65 -22.05
C THR A 269 11.00 8.27 -22.65
N ILE A 270 11.66 7.93 -23.75
CA ILE A 270 11.49 6.61 -24.39
C ILE A 270 11.99 5.50 -23.47
N ARG A 271 13.18 5.66 -22.88
CA ARG A 271 13.71 4.69 -21.90
C ARG A 271 12.80 4.58 -20.69
N LYS A 272 12.21 5.69 -20.24
CA LYS A 272 11.24 5.70 -19.15
C LYS A 272 10.04 4.79 -19.43
N TRP A 273 9.44 4.92 -20.60
CA TRP A 273 8.29 4.09 -21.00
C TRP A 273 8.68 2.64 -21.27
N ALA A 274 9.85 2.39 -21.87
CA ALA A 274 10.35 1.04 -22.10
C ALA A 274 10.61 0.30 -20.78
N TYR A 275 11.22 0.97 -19.80
CA TYR A 275 11.44 0.42 -18.46
C TYR A 275 10.14 0.24 -17.68
N ALA A 276 9.17 1.14 -17.84
CA ALA A 276 7.83 0.95 -17.28
C ALA A 276 7.16 -0.31 -17.85
N LEU A 277 7.19 -0.49 -19.17
CA LEU A 277 6.65 -1.68 -19.84
C LEU A 277 7.35 -2.94 -19.35
N TYR A 278 8.68 -2.91 -19.21
CA TYR A 278 9.45 -4.02 -18.62
C TYR A 278 8.99 -4.34 -17.21
N VAL A 279 8.84 -3.34 -16.34
CA VAL A 279 8.36 -3.53 -14.96
C VAL A 279 6.98 -4.17 -14.93
N TYR A 280 6.02 -3.70 -15.75
CA TYR A 280 4.69 -4.28 -15.83
C TYR A 280 4.71 -5.73 -16.35
N ALA A 281 5.50 -6.00 -17.40
CA ALA A 281 5.65 -7.35 -17.94
C ALA A 281 6.28 -8.31 -16.91
N MET A 282 7.31 -7.87 -16.17
CA MET A 282 7.92 -8.68 -15.12
C MET A 282 6.99 -8.94 -13.95
N ILE A 283 6.21 -7.95 -13.52
CA ILE A 283 5.20 -8.15 -12.46
C ILE A 283 4.13 -9.14 -12.90
N LEU A 284 3.66 -9.02 -14.15
CA LEU A 284 2.72 -10.00 -14.72
C LEU A 284 3.32 -11.41 -14.74
N ALA A 285 4.58 -11.56 -15.18
CA ALA A 285 5.27 -12.83 -15.18
C ALA A 285 5.44 -13.42 -13.76
N ILE A 286 5.74 -12.58 -12.76
CA ILE A 286 5.84 -12.99 -11.35
C ILE A 286 4.49 -13.48 -10.82
N ILE A 287 3.40 -12.79 -11.15
CA ILE A 287 2.05 -13.22 -10.76
C ILE A 287 1.69 -14.55 -11.44
N LEU A 288 1.97 -14.68 -12.74
CA LEU A 288 1.58 -15.84 -13.55
C LEU A 288 2.45 -17.09 -13.34
N VAL A 289 3.68 -16.95 -12.86
CA VAL A 289 4.64 -18.07 -12.72
C VAL A 289 4.87 -18.43 -11.23
N PRO A 290 5.76 -17.76 -10.47
CA PRO A 290 6.08 -18.19 -9.11
C PRO A 290 4.90 -18.06 -8.14
N VAL A 291 4.15 -16.95 -8.19
CA VAL A 291 3.01 -16.75 -7.28
C VAL A 291 1.89 -17.74 -7.58
N ARG A 292 1.52 -17.89 -8.87
CA ARG A 292 0.53 -18.88 -9.31
C ARG A 292 0.90 -20.30 -8.87
N TRP A 293 2.15 -20.72 -9.12
CA TRP A 293 2.63 -22.05 -8.74
C TRP A 293 2.55 -22.26 -7.23
N TYR A 294 3.04 -21.32 -6.43
CA TYR A 294 3.01 -21.42 -4.97
C TYR A 294 1.56 -21.46 -4.43
N VAL A 295 0.67 -20.61 -4.93
CA VAL A 295 -0.73 -20.57 -4.48
C VAL A 295 -1.44 -21.87 -4.85
N GLY A 296 -1.20 -22.40 -6.05
CA GLY A 296 -1.78 -23.68 -6.47
C GLY A 296 -1.38 -24.82 -5.55
N GLU A 297 -0.08 -24.95 -5.26
CA GLU A 297 0.45 -26.05 -4.46
C GLU A 297 0.08 -25.93 -2.97
N TYR A 298 0.32 -24.76 -2.36
CA TYR A 298 0.26 -24.60 -0.90
C TYR A 298 -1.06 -24.04 -0.37
N ALA A 299 -1.86 -23.33 -1.18
CA ALA A 299 -3.13 -22.77 -0.73
C ALA A 299 -4.35 -23.50 -1.29
N LEU A 300 -4.22 -24.12 -2.47
CA LEU A 300 -5.34 -24.74 -3.19
C LEU A 300 -5.22 -26.27 -3.33
N GLY A 301 -4.23 -26.90 -2.68
CA GLY A 301 -4.07 -28.36 -2.67
C GLY A 301 -3.74 -28.95 -4.04
N GLY A 302 -2.86 -28.29 -4.81
CA GLY A 302 -2.44 -28.71 -6.15
C GLY A 302 -3.38 -28.28 -7.28
N ARG A 303 -4.41 -27.47 -6.99
CA ARG A 303 -5.38 -26.99 -7.99
C ARG A 303 -4.90 -25.71 -8.68
N GLU A 304 -5.32 -25.54 -9.93
CA GLU A 304 -4.95 -24.37 -10.71
C GLU A 304 -5.69 -23.11 -10.22
N PRO A 305 -5.00 -22.01 -9.83
CA PRO A 305 -5.63 -20.86 -9.20
C PRO A 305 -6.70 -20.13 -10.03
N PHE A 306 -6.51 -19.99 -11.35
CA PHE A 306 -7.47 -19.28 -12.18
C PHE A 306 -8.75 -20.08 -12.40
N GLY A 307 -8.63 -21.37 -12.72
CA GLY A 307 -9.74 -22.30 -12.79
C GLY A 307 -10.48 -22.39 -11.46
N TRP A 308 -9.74 -22.55 -10.36
CA TRP A 308 -10.32 -22.54 -9.02
C TRP A 308 -11.13 -21.27 -8.74
N ALA A 309 -10.58 -20.08 -9.08
CA ALA A 309 -11.27 -18.82 -8.88
C ALA A 309 -12.58 -18.73 -9.70
N ILE A 310 -12.58 -19.28 -10.92
CA ILE A 310 -13.78 -19.35 -11.76
C ILE A 310 -14.85 -20.22 -11.10
N GLY A 311 -14.51 -21.42 -10.61
CA GLY A 311 -15.49 -22.25 -9.88
C GLY A 311 -15.94 -21.63 -8.57
N TYR A 312 -15.02 -21.03 -7.83
CA TYR A 312 -15.26 -20.44 -6.52
C TYR A 312 -16.23 -19.24 -6.57
N LEU A 313 -16.19 -18.45 -7.65
CA LEU A 313 -17.07 -17.29 -7.85
C LEU A 313 -18.28 -17.59 -8.75
N PHE A 314 -18.13 -18.41 -9.80
CA PHE A 314 -19.16 -18.59 -10.83
C PHE A 314 -19.75 -20.00 -10.90
N GLY A 315 -19.33 -20.92 -10.03
CA GLY A 315 -19.70 -22.34 -10.09
C GLY A 315 -21.21 -22.65 -9.94
N ASN A 316 -21.97 -21.73 -9.34
CA ASN A 316 -23.42 -21.88 -9.17
C ASN A 316 -24.24 -21.36 -10.36
N ILE A 317 -23.63 -20.62 -11.30
CA ILE A 317 -24.33 -20.09 -12.48
C ILE A 317 -24.53 -21.23 -13.49
N PRO A 318 -25.79 -21.58 -13.84
CA PRO A 318 -26.07 -22.72 -14.71
C PRO A 318 -25.39 -22.64 -16.08
N SER A 319 -25.40 -21.46 -16.71
CA SER A 319 -24.80 -21.27 -18.05
C SER A 319 -23.30 -21.50 -18.04
N ILE A 320 -22.58 -20.93 -17.05
CA ILE A 320 -21.13 -21.07 -16.94
C ILE A 320 -20.77 -22.52 -16.60
N ARG A 321 -21.50 -23.12 -15.66
CA ARG A 321 -21.32 -24.53 -15.32
C ARG A 321 -21.52 -25.44 -16.54
N PHE A 322 -22.58 -25.22 -17.32
CA PHE A 322 -22.85 -26.01 -18.51
C PHE A 322 -21.74 -25.87 -19.56
N THR A 323 -21.25 -24.65 -19.81
CA THR A 323 -20.11 -24.43 -20.72
C THR A 323 -18.84 -25.13 -20.23
N LEU A 324 -18.54 -25.08 -18.94
CA LEU A 324 -17.38 -25.74 -18.35
C LEU A 324 -17.48 -27.27 -18.46
N LEU A 325 -18.68 -27.83 -18.31
CA LEU A 325 -18.94 -29.26 -18.53
C LEU A 325 -18.78 -29.62 -20.02
N LEU A 326 -19.33 -28.80 -20.92
CA LEU A 326 -19.25 -29.02 -22.38
C LEU A 326 -17.81 -29.01 -22.89
N TRP A 327 -16.96 -28.17 -22.31
CA TRP A 327 -15.53 -28.10 -22.64
C TRP A 327 -14.65 -29.05 -21.81
N SER A 328 -15.25 -29.91 -20.98
CA SER A 328 -14.55 -30.85 -20.08
C SER A 328 -13.53 -30.16 -19.15
N LEU A 329 -13.84 -28.93 -18.73
CA LEU A 329 -13.02 -28.10 -17.84
C LEU A 329 -13.46 -28.18 -16.37
N GLU A 330 -14.26 -29.17 -15.98
CA GLU A 330 -14.81 -29.32 -14.63
C GLU A 330 -13.75 -29.52 -13.53
N VAL A 331 -12.69 -30.27 -13.84
CA VAL A 331 -11.55 -30.51 -12.92
C VAL A 331 -10.73 -29.24 -12.78
N TRP A 332 -10.48 -28.56 -13.91
CA TRP A 332 -9.75 -27.29 -13.92
C TRP A 332 -10.49 -26.21 -13.14
N ALA A 333 -11.81 -26.08 -13.38
CA ALA A 333 -12.65 -25.10 -12.72
C ALA A 333 -13.06 -25.49 -11.29
N CYS A 334 -12.72 -26.70 -10.82
CA CYS A 334 -12.99 -27.14 -9.45
C CYS A 334 -14.47 -26.98 -9.04
N ILE A 335 -15.38 -27.45 -9.90
CA ILE A 335 -16.82 -27.28 -9.68
C ILE A 335 -17.35 -28.40 -8.77
N PRO A 336 -17.99 -28.10 -7.62
CA PRO A 336 -18.55 -29.16 -6.78
C PRO A 336 -19.72 -29.89 -7.47
N PRO A 337 -19.91 -31.19 -7.20
CA PRO A 337 -21.11 -31.90 -7.62
C PRO A 337 -22.35 -31.30 -6.95
N ARG A 338 -23.47 -31.21 -7.67
CA ARG A 338 -24.75 -30.79 -7.07
C ARG A 338 -25.32 -31.98 -6.30
N ILE A 339 -25.03 -32.03 -5.01
CA ILE A 339 -25.68 -32.98 -4.10
C ILE A 339 -26.95 -32.31 -3.61
N TYR A 340 -28.10 -32.82 -4.03
CA TYR A 340 -29.41 -32.38 -3.52
C TYR A 340 -29.70 -33.08 -2.19
N ASP A 341 -28.94 -32.74 -1.15
CA ASP A 341 -29.25 -33.19 0.21
C ASP A 341 -30.01 -32.08 0.95
N ILE A 342 -31.34 -32.19 0.95
CA ILE A 342 -32.27 -31.23 1.55
C ILE A 342 -32.06 -31.14 3.08
N SER A 343 -31.39 -32.13 3.69
CA SER A 343 -31.22 -32.23 5.14
C SER A 343 -29.87 -31.73 5.66
N ALA A 344 -28.87 -31.54 4.78
CA ALA A 344 -27.49 -31.27 5.18
C ALA A 344 -27.33 -29.91 5.87
N SER A 345 -28.14 -28.90 5.53
CA SER A 345 -28.02 -27.54 6.09
C SER A 345 -29.09 -27.22 7.14
N CYS A 346 -30.02 -28.12 7.44
CA CYS A 346 -31.17 -27.85 8.34
C CYS A 346 -30.79 -27.55 9.79
N HIS A 347 -29.58 -27.92 10.21
CA HIS A 347 -29.05 -27.64 11.56
C HIS A 347 -28.34 -26.29 11.67
N LEU A 348 -28.17 -25.58 10.55
CA LEU A 348 -27.46 -24.31 10.47
C LEU A 348 -28.44 -23.13 10.52
N GLY A 349 -27.95 -21.95 10.88
CA GLY A 349 -28.73 -20.71 10.92
C GLY A 349 -29.34 -20.35 9.56
N TRP A 350 -30.42 -19.56 9.55
CA TRP A 350 -31.15 -19.22 8.32
C TRP A 350 -30.27 -18.50 7.28
N VAL A 351 -29.25 -17.73 7.69
CA VAL A 351 -28.32 -17.10 6.73
C VAL A 351 -27.46 -18.14 6.03
N GLU A 352 -27.04 -19.18 6.74
CA GLU A 352 -26.27 -20.27 6.15
C GLU A 352 -27.15 -21.12 5.22
N HIS A 353 -28.41 -21.35 5.59
CA HIS A 353 -29.40 -21.98 4.72
C HIS A 353 -29.65 -21.15 3.45
N LEU A 354 -29.76 -19.82 3.57
CA LEU A 354 -29.87 -18.92 2.43
C LEU A 354 -28.62 -19.01 1.53
N ARG A 355 -27.43 -19.00 2.13
CA ARG A 355 -26.13 -19.08 1.45
C ARG A 355 -25.94 -20.41 0.72
N ARG A 356 -26.20 -21.55 1.35
CA ARG A 356 -25.92 -22.88 0.78
C ARG A 356 -27.03 -23.39 -0.12
N ASP A 357 -28.28 -23.29 0.31
CA ASP A 357 -29.37 -24.03 -0.32
C ASP A 357 -30.15 -23.20 -1.34
N THR A 358 -30.40 -21.91 -1.05
CA THR A 358 -31.25 -21.07 -1.92
C THR A 358 -30.44 -20.31 -2.99
N LEU A 359 -29.42 -19.56 -2.59
CA LEU A 359 -28.59 -18.77 -3.49
C LEU A 359 -27.44 -19.63 -4.03
N GLY A 360 -26.86 -20.44 -3.15
CA GLY A 360 -25.64 -21.19 -3.41
C GLY A 360 -24.39 -20.35 -3.18
N GLU A 361 -23.34 -21.01 -2.65
CA GLU A 361 -22.16 -20.34 -2.11
C GLU A 361 -21.49 -19.37 -3.08
N ALA A 362 -21.28 -19.78 -4.35
CA ALA A 362 -20.62 -18.95 -5.35
C ALA A 362 -21.47 -17.71 -5.70
N ASN A 363 -22.79 -17.85 -5.80
CA ASN A 363 -23.68 -16.71 -6.06
C ASN A 363 -23.70 -15.75 -4.87
N THR A 364 -23.68 -16.24 -3.63
CA THR A 364 -23.56 -15.38 -2.44
C THR A 364 -22.29 -14.53 -2.52
N ARG A 365 -21.14 -15.10 -2.89
CA ARG A 365 -19.89 -14.35 -3.08
C ARG A 365 -20.01 -13.29 -4.18
N LEU A 366 -20.71 -13.57 -5.29
CA LEU A 366 -20.98 -12.57 -6.33
C LEU A 366 -21.89 -11.44 -5.83
N PHE A 367 -22.92 -11.75 -5.04
CA PHE A 367 -23.75 -10.72 -4.41
C PHE A 367 -22.94 -9.86 -3.45
N LEU A 368 -22.01 -10.46 -2.69
CA LEU A 368 -21.07 -9.72 -1.84
C LEU A 368 -20.17 -8.81 -2.68
N CYS A 369 -19.60 -9.28 -3.80
CA CYS A 369 -18.85 -8.44 -4.74
C CYS A 369 -19.69 -7.26 -5.26
N GLY A 370 -20.91 -7.53 -5.72
CA GLY A 370 -21.82 -6.51 -6.23
C GLY A 370 -22.18 -5.48 -5.17
N TYR A 371 -22.45 -5.92 -3.94
CA TYR A 371 -22.70 -5.07 -2.78
C TYR A 371 -21.50 -4.16 -2.48
N CYS A 372 -20.30 -4.73 -2.39
CA CYS A 372 -19.07 -3.97 -2.15
C CYS A 372 -18.82 -2.93 -3.25
N ILE A 373 -18.97 -3.30 -4.52
CA ILE A 373 -18.82 -2.37 -5.66
C ILE A 373 -19.86 -1.25 -5.59
N LEU A 374 -21.13 -1.56 -5.27
CA LEU A 374 -22.17 -0.57 -5.11
C LEU A 374 -21.82 0.44 -4.00
N ILE A 375 -21.40 -0.04 -2.83
CA ILE A 375 -20.97 0.81 -1.71
C ILE A 375 -19.76 1.67 -2.09
N LEU A 376 -18.79 1.11 -2.84
CA LEU A 376 -17.64 1.87 -3.34
C LEU A 376 -18.07 2.97 -4.32
N ILE A 377 -18.97 2.69 -5.27
CA ILE A 377 -19.48 3.69 -6.21
C ILE A 377 -20.23 4.80 -5.47
N LEU A 378 -21.11 4.44 -4.54
CA LEU A 378 -21.85 5.40 -3.72
C LEU A 378 -20.90 6.24 -2.86
N GLY A 379 -19.92 5.60 -2.21
CA GLY A 379 -18.93 6.27 -1.37
C GLY A 379 -18.02 7.21 -2.16
N LEU A 380 -17.51 6.80 -3.32
CA LEU A 380 -16.70 7.65 -4.20
C LEU A 380 -17.51 8.81 -4.78
N SER A 381 -18.76 8.58 -5.16
CA SER A 381 -19.69 9.63 -5.60
C SER A 381 -19.94 10.66 -4.49
N LEU A 382 -20.13 10.18 -3.25
CA LEU A 382 -20.28 11.02 -2.07
C LEU A 382 -19.02 11.86 -1.82
N VAL A 383 -17.83 11.24 -1.83
CA VAL A 383 -16.55 11.94 -1.69
C VAL A 383 -16.38 13.01 -2.77
N HIS A 384 -16.70 12.71 -4.03
CA HIS A 384 -16.58 13.66 -5.14
C HIS A 384 -17.52 14.87 -4.98
N ARG A 385 -18.74 14.66 -4.47
CA ARG A 385 -19.68 15.76 -4.21
C ARG A 385 -19.27 16.60 -3.00
N LEU A 386 -18.86 15.97 -1.88
CA LEU A 386 -18.51 16.67 -0.64
C LEU A 386 -17.11 17.27 -0.65
N SER A 387 -16.19 16.79 -1.50
CA SER A 387 -14.81 17.32 -1.56
C SER A 387 -14.72 18.79 -1.96
N ARG A 388 -15.79 19.37 -2.51
CA ARG A 388 -15.85 20.79 -2.87
C ARG A 388 -16.17 21.71 -1.68
N VAL A 389 -16.69 21.17 -0.57
CA VAL A 389 -17.26 21.97 0.54
C VAL A 389 -16.66 21.59 1.90
N VAL A 390 -16.11 20.38 2.05
CA VAL A 390 -15.79 19.80 3.36
C VAL A 390 -14.28 19.66 3.61
N GLU A 391 -13.87 19.89 4.86
CA GLU A 391 -12.50 19.72 5.36
C GLU A 391 -11.92 18.31 5.12
N VAL A 392 -10.60 18.24 5.00
CA VAL A 392 -9.83 17.01 4.70
C VAL A 392 -10.09 15.88 5.69
N ASP A 393 -10.26 16.17 6.99
CA ASP A 393 -10.45 15.12 8.00
C ASP A 393 -11.81 14.44 7.87
N THR A 394 -12.90 15.20 7.67
CA THR A 394 -14.22 14.61 7.42
C THR A 394 -14.23 13.79 6.14
N ARG A 395 -13.45 14.20 5.13
CA ARG A 395 -13.25 13.42 3.90
C ARG A 395 -12.57 12.08 4.18
N ARG A 396 -11.55 12.04 5.05
CA ARG A 396 -10.90 10.80 5.50
C ARG A 396 -11.87 9.88 6.24
N LYS A 397 -12.77 10.45 7.06
CA LYS A 397 -13.77 9.67 7.80
C LYS A 397 -14.88 9.09 6.90
N ILE A 398 -15.14 9.65 5.71
CA ILE A 398 -16.01 8.99 4.72
C ILE A 398 -15.44 7.63 4.31
N PHE A 399 -14.12 7.50 4.12
CA PHE A 399 -13.51 6.19 3.83
C PHE A 399 -13.63 5.23 5.02
N HIS A 400 -13.56 5.71 6.25
CA HIS A 400 -13.77 4.89 7.44
C HIS A 400 -15.21 4.36 7.48
N GLY A 401 -16.20 5.23 7.26
CA GLY A 401 -17.61 4.84 7.17
C GLY A 401 -17.90 3.87 6.01
N MET A 402 -17.25 4.06 4.86
CA MET A 402 -17.36 3.14 3.72
C MET A 402 -16.82 1.75 4.05
N MET A 403 -15.72 1.67 4.81
CA MET A 403 -15.18 0.39 5.28
C MET A 403 -16.15 -0.31 6.25
N VAL A 404 -16.80 0.43 7.16
CA VAL A 404 -17.85 -0.12 8.04
C VAL A 404 -19.02 -0.67 7.22
N ALA A 405 -19.55 0.14 6.30
CA ALA A 405 -20.68 -0.26 5.46
C ALA A 405 -20.35 -1.51 4.63
N MET A 406 -19.13 -1.60 4.10
CA MET A 406 -18.72 -2.70 3.25
C MET A 406 -18.47 -3.99 4.03
N PHE A 407 -17.78 -3.94 5.17
CA PHE A 407 -17.29 -5.14 5.85
C PHE A 407 -18.11 -5.56 7.08
N PHE A 408 -18.70 -4.61 7.83
CA PHE A 408 -19.46 -4.95 9.04
C PHE A 408 -20.61 -5.96 8.78
N PRO A 409 -21.45 -5.80 7.74
CA PRO A 409 -22.51 -6.78 7.48
C PRO A 409 -22.03 -8.05 6.77
N THR A 410 -20.89 -8.00 6.06
CA THR A 410 -20.45 -9.08 5.16
C THR A 410 -19.49 -10.07 5.80
N VAL A 411 -18.70 -9.65 6.79
CA VAL A 411 -17.65 -10.49 7.42
C VAL A 411 -18.20 -11.80 7.95
N PHE A 412 -19.38 -11.81 8.57
CA PHE A 412 -19.94 -13.03 9.16
C PHE A 412 -20.58 -13.98 8.14
N ILE A 413 -20.96 -13.47 6.97
CA ILE A 413 -21.64 -14.25 5.92
C ILE A 413 -20.65 -15.24 5.28
N ASP A 414 -19.49 -14.73 4.84
CA ASP A 414 -18.40 -15.55 4.29
C ASP A 414 -17.04 -14.97 4.72
N PRO A 415 -16.57 -15.29 5.94
CA PRO A 415 -15.34 -14.72 6.48
C PRO A 415 -14.08 -15.13 5.70
N ALA A 416 -14.06 -16.33 5.10
CA ALA A 416 -12.95 -16.80 4.26
C ALA A 416 -12.82 -15.93 3.01
N PHE A 417 -13.94 -15.68 2.33
CA PHE A 417 -13.97 -14.84 1.15
C PHE A 417 -13.61 -13.39 1.45
N VAL A 418 -14.12 -12.84 2.56
CA VAL A 418 -13.78 -11.47 2.97
C VAL A 418 -12.30 -11.36 3.32
N ALA A 419 -11.71 -12.35 4.03
CA ALA A 419 -10.28 -12.37 4.31
C ALA A 419 -9.40 -12.50 3.06
N LEU A 420 -9.80 -13.33 2.10
CA LEU A 420 -9.17 -13.40 0.78
C LEU A 420 -9.22 -12.04 0.07
N SER A 421 -10.40 -11.41 0.04
CA SER A 421 -10.61 -10.11 -0.58
C SER A 421 -9.73 -9.04 0.09
N CYS A 422 -9.65 -9.01 1.42
CA CYS A 422 -8.78 -8.11 2.17
C CYS A 422 -7.30 -8.32 1.83
N THR A 423 -6.87 -9.58 1.71
CA THR A 423 -5.49 -9.94 1.33
C THR A 423 -5.14 -9.46 -0.08
N LEU A 424 -6.04 -9.68 -1.04
CA LEU A 424 -5.84 -9.24 -2.43
C LEU A 424 -5.85 -7.71 -2.55
N VAL A 425 -6.79 -7.03 -1.89
CA VAL A 425 -6.85 -5.56 -1.88
C VAL A 425 -5.61 -4.96 -1.23
N LEU A 426 -5.14 -5.53 -0.11
CA LEU A 426 -3.88 -5.10 0.53
C LEU A 426 -2.69 -5.26 -0.42
N ALA A 427 -2.58 -6.38 -1.13
CA ALA A 427 -1.52 -6.59 -2.11
C ALA A 427 -1.61 -5.59 -3.28
N ILE A 428 -2.82 -5.27 -3.75
CA ILE A 428 -3.04 -4.24 -4.77
C ILE A 428 -2.60 -2.87 -4.25
N PHE A 429 -2.96 -2.49 -3.02
CA PHE A 429 -2.53 -1.21 -2.43
C PHE A 429 -1.01 -1.12 -2.32
N LEU A 430 -0.35 -2.18 -1.85
CA LEU A 430 1.12 -2.24 -1.79
C LEU A 430 1.76 -2.12 -3.17
N LEU A 431 1.20 -2.78 -4.19
CA LEU A 431 1.71 -2.72 -5.56
C LEU A 431 1.51 -1.35 -6.21
N LEU A 432 0.34 -0.75 -6.05
CA LEU A 432 0.04 0.60 -6.53
C LEU A 432 0.96 1.64 -5.87
N GLU A 433 1.19 1.48 -4.57
CA GLU A 433 2.08 2.32 -3.81
C GLU A 433 3.55 2.15 -4.23
N LEU A 434 3.97 0.93 -4.59
CA LEU A 434 5.27 0.68 -5.22
C LEU A 434 5.43 1.44 -6.55
N PHE A 435 4.39 1.43 -7.40
CA PHE A 435 4.40 2.18 -8.67
C PHE A 435 4.49 3.68 -8.44
N ARG A 436 3.76 4.21 -7.47
CA ARG A 436 3.79 5.63 -7.09
C ARG A 436 5.15 6.02 -6.53
N ALA A 437 5.67 5.29 -5.56
CA ALA A 437 6.97 5.57 -4.94
C ALA A 437 8.13 5.49 -5.96
N SER A 438 8.03 4.57 -6.93
CA SER A 438 9.02 4.40 -7.99
C SER A 438 8.80 5.29 -9.23
N GLN A 439 7.73 6.10 -9.26
CA GLN A 439 7.40 7.04 -10.33
C GLN A 439 7.17 6.40 -11.72
N VAL A 440 6.62 5.18 -11.74
CA VAL A 440 6.35 4.40 -12.95
C VAL A 440 5.16 4.99 -13.75
N PRO A 441 5.34 5.38 -15.02
CA PRO A 441 4.27 5.88 -15.88
C PRO A 441 3.37 4.75 -16.39
N PRO A 442 2.07 4.99 -16.68
CA PRO A 442 1.31 6.24 -16.49
C PRO A 442 0.73 6.40 -15.07
N LEU A 443 0.65 5.31 -14.30
CA LEU A 443 -0.13 5.23 -13.07
C LEU A 443 0.38 6.16 -11.95
N ALA A 444 1.69 6.35 -11.82
CA ALA A 444 2.27 7.09 -10.69
C ALA A 444 1.78 8.54 -10.58
N ARG A 445 1.54 9.23 -11.72
CA ARG A 445 1.05 10.61 -11.73
C ARG A 445 -0.40 10.68 -11.29
N TRP A 446 -1.25 9.83 -11.86
CA TRP A 446 -2.66 9.72 -11.49
C TRP A 446 -2.83 9.39 -10.01
N LEU A 447 -2.08 8.40 -9.51
CA LEU A 447 -2.15 8.00 -8.12
C LEU A 447 -1.64 9.10 -7.17
N SER A 448 -0.54 9.78 -7.51
CA SER A 448 -0.05 10.90 -6.69
C SER A 448 -1.07 12.03 -6.59
N TYR A 449 -1.70 12.39 -7.71
CA TYR A 449 -2.76 13.41 -7.73
C TYR A 449 -3.98 13.00 -6.89
N PHE A 450 -4.43 11.76 -7.06
CA PHE A 450 -5.56 11.24 -6.28
C PHE A 450 -5.27 11.16 -4.78
N LEU A 451 -4.06 10.75 -4.39
CA LEU A 451 -3.70 10.57 -2.97
C LEU A 451 -3.34 11.87 -2.27
N THR A 452 -2.76 12.87 -2.95
CA THR A 452 -2.27 14.13 -2.33
C THR A 452 -3.26 14.78 -1.36
N PRO A 453 -4.57 14.86 -1.64
CA PRO A 453 -5.53 15.42 -0.70
C PRO A 453 -5.69 14.61 0.60
N TYR A 454 -5.33 13.32 0.61
CA TYR A 454 -5.57 12.39 1.73
C TYR A 454 -4.32 12.12 2.58
N VAL A 455 -3.15 12.51 2.08
CA VAL A 455 -1.84 12.37 2.73
C VAL A 455 -1.82 13.18 4.03
N ASP A 456 -1.32 12.56 5.10
CA ASP A 456 -1.15 13.19 6.41
C ASP A 456 0.25 13.80 6.59
N GLY A 457 0.42 14.66 7.59
CA GLY A 457 1.72 15.17 8.04
C GLY A 457 2.76 14.07 8.30
N ARG A 458 2.30 12.89 8.71
CA ARG A 458 3.12 11.68 8.97
C ARG A 458 3.60 10.98 7.69
N ASP A 459 2.98 11.24 6.55
CA ASP A 459 3.28 10.58 5.27
C ASP A 459 4.30 11.37 4.42
N HIS A 460 4.58 12.65 4.74
CA HIS A 460 5.45 13.50 3.92
C HIS A 460 6.95 13.26 4.08
N ARG A 461 7.34 12.47 5.08
CA ARG A 461 8.75 12.26 5.46
C ARG A 461 9.29 10.91 4.98
N GLY A 462 8.43 9.93 4.71
CA GLY A 462 8.77 8.63 4.15
C GLY A 462 8.64 8.57 2.62
N PRO A 463 9.26 7.58 1.96
CA PRO A 463 9.06 7.35 0.52
C PRO A 463 7.64 6.83 0.20
N VAL A 464 6.98 6.21 1.19
CA VAL A 464 5.68 5.54 1.07
C VAL A 464 4.61 6.34 1.81
N VAL A 465 3.44 6.51 1.19
CA VAL A 465 2.23 7.02 1.84
C VAL A 465 1.53 5.86 2.51
N VAL A 466 1.43 5.88 3.83
CA VAL A 466 1.01 4.70 4.60
C VAL A 466 -0.41 4.79 5.16
N SER A 467 -1.00 5.99 5.20
CA SER A 467 -2.35 6.22 5.74
C SER A 467 -3.43 5.27 5.20
N HIS A 468 -3.51 5.07 3.88
CA HIS A 468 -4.51 4.20 3.25
C HIS A 468 -4.23 2.71 3.47
N ILE A 469 -2.96 2.33 3.57
CA ILE A 469 -2.54 0.96 3.91
C ILE A 469 -2.93 0.66 5.36
N PHE A 470 -2.71 1.59 6.29
CA PHE A 470 -3.03 1.39 7.70
C PHE A 470 -4.52 1.38 8.00
N LEU A 471 -5.34 2.15 7.27
CA LEU A 471 -6.79 2.02 7.33
C LEU A 471 -7.23 0.59 6.95
N MET A 472 -6.72 0.08 5.83
CA MET A 472 -7.05 -1.28 5.38
C MET A 472 -6.52 -2.35 6.35
N LEU A 473 -5.28 -2.20 6.82
CA LEU A 473 -4.62 -3.11 7.73
C LEU A 473 -5.32 -3.15 9.10
N GLY A 474 -5.74 -2.00 9.63
CA GLY A 474 -6.47 -1.88 10.89
C GLY A 474 -7.81 -2.61 10.88
N CYS A 475 -8.51 -2.61 9.75
CA CYS A 475 -9.73 -3.39 9.55
C CYS A 475 -9.44 -4.89 9.35
N ALA A 476 -8.42 -5.24 8.56
CA ALA A 476 -8.16 -6.61 8.13
C ALA A 476 -7.43 -7.47 9.17
N LEU A 477 -6.52 -6.90 9.98
CA LEU A 477 -5.69 -7.67 10.91
C LEU A 477 -6.53 -8.43 11.96
N PRO A 478 -7.49 -7.80 12.66
CA PRO A 478 -8.34 -8.53 13.61
C PRO A 478 -9.12 -9.69 12.96
N LEU A 479 -9.57 -9.53 11.72
CA LEU A 479 -10.20 -10.62 10.96
C LEU A 479 -9.21 -11.77 10.71
N LEU A 480 -8.04 -11.47 10.14
CA LEU A 480 -7.02 -12.48 9.84
C LEU A 480 -6.54 -13.22 11.10
N LEU A 481 -6.33 -12.50 12.21
CA LEU A 481 -5.95 -13.10 13.49
C LEU A 481 -7.08 -13.94 14.10
N SER A 482 -8.34 -13.51 13.95
CA SER A 482 -9.49 -14.31 14.39
C SER A 482 -9.55 -15.63 13.62
N LEU A 483 -9.31 -15.58 12.30
CA LEU A 483 -9.30 -16.75 11.44
C LEU A 483 -8.14 -17.70 11.73
N ALA A 484 -6.96 -17.17 12.05
CA ALA A 484 -5.82 -17.99 12.44
C ALA A 484 -6.12 -18.91 13.65
N GLY A 485 -7.05 -18.49 14.52
CA GLY A 485 -7.49 -19.26 15.69
C GLY A 485 -8.79 -20.06 15.50
N THR A 486 -9.37 -20.10 14.30
CA THR A 486 -10.60 -20.88 14.00
C THR A 486 -10.31 -22.13 13.19
N LEU A 487 -11.07 -23.18 13.44
CA LEU A 487 -11.00 -24.41 12.65
C LEU A 487 -11.50 -24.13 11.22
N HIS A 488 -10.66 -24.43 10.23
CA HIS A 488 -11.03 -24.37 8.83
C HIS A 488 -11.58 -25.72 8.41
N GLN A 489 -12.76 -25.71 7.82
CA GLN A 489 -13.45 -26.88 7.30
C GLN A 489 -13.69 -26.71 5.80
N GLY A 490 -14.32 -27.69 5.19
CA GLY A 490 -14.65 -27.70 3.77
C GLY A 490 -14.41 -29.07 3.17
N THR A 491 -15.24 -29.42 2.20
CA THR A 491 -15.10 -30.64 1.41
C THR A 491 -14.45 -30.30 0.07
N ALA A 492 -13.84 -31.30 -0.58
CA ALA A 492 -13.37 -31.14 -1.95
C ALA A 492 -14.51 -30.60 -2.82
N PRO A 493 -14.32 -29.50 -3.58
CA PRO A 493 -13.04 -28.93 -4.00
C PRO A 493 -12.49 -27.74 -3.19
N TRP A 494 -13.14 -27.35 -2.11
CA TRP A 494 -12.86 -26.13 -1.34
C TRP A 494 -12.47 -26.45 0.11
N GLU A 495 -11.57 -27.42 0.28
CA GLU A 495 -11.05 -27.80 1.59
C GLU A 495 -10.35 -26.62 2.28
N GLY A 496 -10.75 -26.32 3.52
CA GLY A 496 -10.19 -25.21 4.30
C GLY A 496 -10.73 -23.83 3.93
N TRP A 497 -11.75 -23.73 3.09
CA TRP A 497 -12.37 -22.46 2.68
C TRP A 497 -13.73 -22.19 3.35
N ASP A 498 -14.21 -23.11 4.19
CA ASP A 498 -15.42 -22.92 4.98
C ASP A 498 -15.09 -22.77 6.46
N ILE A 499 -15.81 -21.87 7.14
CA ILE A 499 -15.52 -21.50 8.53
C ILE A 499 -16.82 -21.47 9.31
N ASP A 500 -16.95 -22.40 10.25
CA ASP A 500 -18.16 -22.50 11.06
C ASP A 500 -18.16 -21.53 12.25
N GLY A 501 -16.99 -21.27 12.83
CA GLY A 501 -16.86 -20.42 14.01
C GLY A 501 -16.94 -18.94 13.65
N ARG A 502 -18.02 -18.25 14.08
CA ARG A 502 -18.17 -16.80 13.95
C ARG A 502 -18.01 -16.17 15.32
N ASP A 503 -17.19 -15.13 15.41
CA ASP A 503 -16.85 -14.48 16.68
C ASP A 503 -16.84 -12.96 16.49
N VAL A 504 -17.31 -12.22 17.50
CA VAL A 504 -17.34 -10.75 17.50
C VAL A 504 -15.92 -10.17 17.29
N SER A 505 -14.89 -10.93 17.67
CA SER A 505 -13.50 -10.57 17.42
C SER A 505 -13.19 -10.28 15.94
N MET A 506 -13.89 -10.92 15.00
CA MET A 506 -13.69 -10.74 13.56
C MET A 506 -13.95 -9.31 13.07
N VAL A 507 -14.86 -8.57 13.73
CA VAL A 507 -15.22 -7.18 13.34
C VAL A 507 -14.57 -6.12 14.23
N SER A 508 -13.72 -6.51 15.18
CA SER A 508 -13.09 -5.57 16.12
C SER A 508 -12.31 -4.46 15.41
N GLY A 509 -11.63 -4.78 14.30
CA GLY A 509 -10.93 -3.77 13.50
C GLY A 509 -11.85 -2.77 12.83
N ILE A 510 -12.93 -3.27 12.25
CA ILE A 510 -13.95 -2.46 11.56
C ILE A 510 -14.65 -1.53 12.55
N VAL A 511 -15.00 -2.04 13.74
CA VAL A 511 -15.64 -1.24 14.79
C VAL A 511 -14.68 -0.21 15.36
N CYS A 512 -13.44 -0.59 15.68
CA CYS A 512 -12.46 0.30 16.27
C CYS A 512 -12.05 1.43 15.32
N VAL A 513 -11.55 1.09 14.12
CA VAL A 513 -11.09 2.08 13.14
C VAL A 513 -12.29 2.78 12.52
N GLY A 514 -13.26 2.01 12.04
CA GLY A 514 -14.36 2.54 11.24
C GLY A 514 -15.38 3.35 12.03
N MET A 515 -15.77 2.90 13.23
CA MET A 515 -16.78 3.58 14.07
C MET A 515 -16.14 4.39 15.19
N GLY A 516 -15.24 3.78 15.96
CA GLY A 516 -14.61 4.39 17.13
C GLY A 516 -13.79 5.63 16.78
N ASP A 517 -12.73 5.48 15.97
CA ASP A 517 -11.86 6.60 15.57
C ASP A 517 -12.62 7.68 14.76
N ALA A 518 -13.63 7.29 13.97
CA ALA A 518 -14.51 8.26 13.31
C ALA A 518 -15.34 9.07 14.31
N ALA A 519 -15.99 8.42 15.28
CA ALA A 519 -16.76 9.11 16.32
C ALA A 519 -15.87 10.02 17.18
N ALA A 520 -14.72 9.51 17.63
CA ALA A 520 -13.77 10.22 18.47
C ALA A 520 -13.31 11.54 17.83
N SER A 521 -12.95 11.49 16.55
CA SER A 521 -12.47 12.65 15.80
C SER A 521 -13.58 13.66 15.47
N LEU A 522 -14.78 13.20 15.06
CA LEU A 522 -15.89 14.08 14.69
C LEU A 522 -16.47 14.79 15.92
N VAL A 523 -16.74 14.05 16.99
CA VAL A 523 -17.26 14.59 18.25
C VAL A 523 -16.17 15.36 19.00
N GLY A 524 -14.95 14.83 19.03
CA GLY A 524 -13.82 15.46 19.70
C GLY A 524 -13.46 16.82 19.09
N ARG A 525 -13.55 16.99 17.77
CA ARG A 525 -13.33 18.30 17.13
C ARG A 525 -14.48 19.28 17.39
N ARG A 526 -15.73 18.81 17.38
CA ARG A 526 -16.91 19.68 17.50
C ARG A 526 -17.25 20.06 18.94
N TYR A 527 -16.99 19.16 19.89
CA TYR A 527 -17.41 19.29 21.29
C TYR A 527 -16.29 19.06 22.31
N GLY A 528 -15.07 18.71 21.86
CA GLY A 528 -13.92 18.42 22.75
C GLY A 528 -13.33 19.65 23.39
N ARG A 529 -13.92 20.05 24.52
CA ARG A 529 -13.43 21.19 25.32
C ARG A 529 -12.39 20.74 26.36
N ARG A 530 -12.53 19.52 26.89
CA ARG A 530 -11.66 19.00 27.96
C ARG A 530 -10.65 18.05 27.37
N ARG A 531 -9.36 18.38 27.49
CA ARG A 531 -8.25 17.53 27.04
C ARG A 531 -7.72 16.67 28.19
N TRP A 532 -7.12 15.55 27.84
CA TRP A 532 -6.45 14.68 28.82
C TRP A 532 -5.24 15.38 29.46
N PHE A 533 -5.01 15.10 30.75
CA PHE A 533 -4.00 15.79 31.56
C PHE A 533 -2.55 15.40 31.22
N TRP A 534 -2.34 14.24 30.58
CA TRP A 534 -1.00 13.76 30.20
C TRP A 534 -0.48 14.31 28.86
N GLY A 535 -1.19 15.28 28.28
CA GLY A 535 -0.79 15.94 27.03
C GLY A 535 -1.26 15.20 25.78
N GLY A 536 -1.54 15.99 24.73
CA GLY A 536 -2.04 15.50 23.44
C GLY A 536 -3.26 16.28 22.94
N ASP A 537 -3.64 16.02 21.68
CA ASP A 537 -4.81 16.64 21.03
C ASP A 537 -6.11 15.84 21.24
N LYS A 538 -6.09 14.80 22.08
CA LYS A 538 -7.24 13.94 22.38
C LYS A 538 -8.10 14.55 23.50
N SER A 539 -9.41 14.59 23.29
CA SER A 539 -10.39 15.13 24.25
C SER A 539 -11.15 14.03 24.98
N ILE A 540 -11.60 14.32 26.20
CA ILE A 540 -12.43 13.42 27.01
C ILE A 540 -13.76 13.17 26.30
N GLU A 541 -14.37 14.21 25.71
CA GLU A 541 -15.60 14.06 24.93
C GLU A 541 -15.39 13.17 23.69
N GLY A 542 -14.23 13.27 23.03
CA GLY A 542 -13.84 12.36 21.95
C GLY A 542 -13.71 10.92 22.42
N SER A 543 -12.97 10.66 23.51
CA SER A 543 -12.84 9.32 24.09
C SER A 543 -14.19 8.73 24.54
N ALA A 544 -15.08 9.54 25.14
CA ALA A 544 -16.42 9.08 25.49
C ALA A 544 -17.24 8.65 24.24
N SER A 545 -17.13 9.39 23.14
CA SER A 545 -17.79 9.03 21.88
C SER A 545 -17.18 7.79 21.22
N PHE A 546 -15.86 7.59 21.35
CA PHE A 546 -15.18 6.36 20.92
C PHE A 546 -15.76 5.16 21.67
N ALA A 547 -15.79 5.23 23.01
CA ALA A 547 -16.30 4.15 23.86
C ALA A 547 -17.77 3.84 23.53
N ALA A 548 -18.61 4.87 23.35
CA ALA A 548 -20.00 4.68 22.95
C ALA A 548 -20.12 3.99 21.58
N ALA A 549 -19.36 4.43 20.58
CA ALA A 549 -19.40 3.85 19.23
C ALA A 549 -18.91 2.39 19.21
N VAL A 550 -17.83 2.07 19.95
CA VAL A 550 -17.32 0.69 20.07
C VAL A 550 -18.30 -0.19 20.82
N PHE A 551 -18.88 0.29 21.93
CA PHE A 551 -19.90 -0.44 22.66
C PHE A 551 -21.09 -0.80 21.77
N ILE A 552 -21.63 0.19 21.04
CA ILE A 552 -22.74 -0.03 20.10
C ILE A 552 -22.31 -1.03 19.02
N GLY A 553 -21.14 -0.85 18.41
CA GLY A 553 -20.64 -1.74 17.37
C GLY A 553 -20.50 -3.20 17.82
N LEU A 554 -19.97 -3.45 19.03
CA LEU A 554 -19.84 -4.80 19.58
C LEU A 554 -21.20 -5.43 19.90
N VAL A 555 -22.12 -4.67 20.51
CA VAL A 555 -23.47 -5.16 20.79
C VAL A 555 -24.23 -5.45 19.50
N THR A 556 -24.15 -4.56 18.51
CA THR A 556 -24.76 -4.78 17.18
C THR A 556 -24.14 -5.98 16.47
N ALA A 557 -22.83 -6.20 16.59
CA ALA A 557 -22.19 -7.39 16.03
C ALA A 557 -22.73 -8.67 16.67
N ARG A 558 -22.93 -8.68 18.00
CA ARG A 558 -23.56 -9.82 18.70
C ARG A 558 -25.01 -10.01 18.26
N VAL A 559 -25.80 -8.94 18.14
CA VAL A 559 -27.17 -8.98 17.62
C VAL A 559 -27.20 -9.57 16.22
N TRP A 560 -26.21 -9.24 15.38
CA TRP A 560 -26.11 -9.80 14.04
C TRP A 560 -25.71 -11.29 14.03
N LEU A 561 -24.85 -11.74 14.94
CA LEU A 561 -24.51 -13.16 15.10
C LEU A 561 -25.73 -14.00 15.50
N VAL A 562 -26.50 -13.53 16.49
CA VAL A 562 -27.76 -14.15 16.90
C VAL A 562 -28.79 -14.05 15.79
N GLY A 563 -28.92 -12.86 15.22
CA GLY A 563 -29.86 -12.52 14.16
C GLY A 563 -29.65 -13.35 12.92
N GLY A 564 -28.42 -13.72 12.56
CA GLY A 564 -28.10 -14.60 11.43
C GLY A 564 -28.15 -16.10 11.73
N GLY A 565 -28.39 -16.46 12.99
CA GLY A 565 -28.53 -17.85 13.43
C GLY A 565 -27.22 -18.62 13.62
N TRP A 566 -26.08 -17.93 13.72
CA TRP A 566 -24.79 -18.57 14.03
C TRP A 566 -24.61 -18.81 15.53
N GLU A 567 -25.40 -18.13 16.36
CA GLU A 567 -25.35 -18.29 17.80
C GLU A 567 -26.75 -18.35 18.41
N ALA A 568 -27.05 -19.43 19.14
CA ALA A 568 -28.40 -19.71 19.64
C ALA A 568 -28.65 -19.25 21.08
N ARG A 569 -27.62 -19.14 21.93
CA ARG A 569 -27.75 -18.79 23.35
C ARG A 569 -26.76 -17.70 23.72
N VAL A 570 -27.28 -16.56 24.20
CA VAL A 570 -26.47 -15.40 24.59
C VAL A 570 -26.96 -14.83 25.91
N ASP A 571 -26.03 -14.66 26.85
CA ASP A 571 -26.25 -13.96 28.10
C ASP A 571 -26.12 -12.45 27.87
N TRP A 572 -27.21 -11.80 27.48
CA TRP A 572 -27.22 -10.38 27.09
C TRP A 572 -26.64 -9.43 28.14
N ILE A 573 -26.89 -9.67 29.43
CA ILE A 573 -26.34 -8.85 30.51
C ILE A 573 -24.80 -8.96 30.51
N LEU A 574 -24.28 -10.17 30.39
CA LEU A 574 -22.84 -10.40 30.38
C LEU A 574 -22.20 -9.82 29.11
N THR A 575 -22.84 -9.96 27.95
CA THR A 575 -22.40 -9.32 26.70
C THR A 575 -22.32 -7.81 26.84
N ILE A 576 -23.35 -7.17 27.41
CA ILE A 576 -23.37 -5.71 27.62
C ILE A 576 -22.22 -5.29 28.54
N VAL A 577 -22.05 -5.96 29.68
CA VAL A 577 -20.99 -5.63 30.65
C VAL A 577 -19.60 -5.80 30.04
N LYS A 578 -19.34 -6.94 29.38
CA LYS A 578 -18.04 -7.20 28.75
C LYS A 578 -17.79 -6.24 27.58
N SER A 579 -18.82 -5.89 26.80
CA SER A 579 -18.70 -4.94 25.68
C SER A 579 -18.38 -3.54 26.17
N ALA A 580 -19.02 -3.11 27.27
CA ALA A 580 -18.74 -1.83 27.91
C ALA A 580 -17.31 -1.78 28.44
N PHE A 581 -16.85 -2.85 29.10
CA PHE A 581 -15.47 -2.95 29.56
C PHE A 581 -14.46 -2.90 28.40
N ALA A 582 -14.68 -3.67 27.33
CA ALA A 582 -13.82 -3.65 26.15
C ALA A 582 -13.78 -2.27 25.47
N ALA A 583 -14.93 -1.60 25.39
CA ALA A 583 -15.05 -0.26 24.80
C ALA A 583 -14.34 0.81 25.63
N VAL A 584 -14.48 0.79 26.95
CA VAL A 584 -13.78 1.72 27.85
C VAL A 584 -12.28 1.47 27.84
N ALA A 585 -11.85 0.22 27.89
CA ALA A 585 -10.42 -0.14 27.88
C ALA A 585 -9.74 0.22 26.55
N SER A 586 -10.40 -0.02 25.41
CA SER A 586 -9.89 0.40 24.09
C SER A 586 -9.89 1.92 23.93
N SER A 587 -10.91 2.62 24.44
CA SER A 587 -10.93 4.09 24.47
C SER A 587 -9.80 4.67 25.32
N PHE A 588 -9.54 4.07 26.48
CA PHE A 588 -8.43 4.48 27.33
C PHE A 588 -7.09 4.27 26.62
N MET A 589 -6.92 3.14 25.92
CA MET A 589 -5.74 2.88 25.09
C MET A 589 -5.56 3.93 23.99
N GLU A 590 -6.64 4.31 23.30
CA GLU A 590 -6.64 5.37 22.28
C GLU A 590 -6.23 6.73 22.86
N ALA A 591 -6.70 7.06 24.07
CA ALA A 591 -6.36 8.29 24.77
C ALA A 591 -4.91 8.34 25.27
N VAL A 592 -4.35 7.20 25.67
CA VAL A 592 -2.98 7.06 26.19
C VAL A 592 -1.95 6.99 25.07
N LEU A 593 -2.33 6.46 23.90
CA LEU A 593 -1.44 6.29 22.75
C LEU A 593 -1.09 7.65 22.12
N THR A 594 -0.13 8.33 22.74
CA THR A 594 0.41 9.61 22.28
C THR A 594 1.54 9.37 21.29
N GLY A 595 1.27 9.65 20.01
CA GLY A 595 2.26 9.58 18.92
C GLY A 595 2.22 8.30 18.07
N GLY A 596 1.65 7.20 18.59
CA GLY A 596 1.41 5.98 17.83
C GLY A 596 0.33 6.08 16.76
N ASN A 597 0.31 5.09 15.89
CA ASN A 597 -0.73 4.93 14.89
C ASN A 597 -1.93 4.21 15.49
N ASP A 598 -2.94 5.00 15.83
CA ASP A 598 -4.20 4.57 16.39
C ASP A 598 -4.96 3.59 15.47
N ASN A 599 -4.78 3.68 14.15
CA ASN A 599 -5.40 2.76 13.18
C ASN A 599 -4.80 1.36 13.17
N VAL A 600 -3.64 1.13 13.79
CA VAL A 600 -3.01 -0.20 13.83
C VAL A 600 -3.06 -0.79 15.24
N VAL A 601 -2.68 0.00 16.24
CA VAL A 601 -2.49 -0.52 17.61
C VAL A 601 -3.82 -0.71 18.35
N VAL A 602 -4.72 0.27 18.31
CA VAL A 602 -5.99 0.22 19.07
C VAL A 602 -6.90 -0.93 18.62
N PRO A 603 -7.04 -1.22 17.31
CA PRO A 603 -7.79 -2.39 16.82
C PRO A 603 -7.29 -3.72 17.35
N LEU A 604 -5.96 -3.89 17.45
CA LEU A 604 -5.35 -5.11 17.97
C LEU A 604 -5.61 -5.26 19.47
N VAL A 605 -5.55 -4.17 20.22
CA VAL A 605 -5.88 -4.17 21.65
C VAL A 605 -7.36 -4.48 21.85
N LEU A 606 -8.28 -3.88 21.06
CA LEU A 606 -9.70 -4.23 21.12
C LEU A 606 -9.92 -5.71 20.79
N TRP A 607 -9.28 -6.23 19.74
CA TRP A 607 -9.36 -7.65 19.39
C TRP A 607 -8.91 -8.57 20.54
N LEU A 608 -7.77 -8.25 21.19
CA LEU A 608 -7.29 -8.99 22.35
C LEU A 608 -8.28 -8.95 23.52
N LEU A 609 -8.89 -7.80 23.78
CA LEU A 609 -9.90 -7.64 24.83
C LEU A 609 -11.15 -8.47 24.52
N VAL A 610 -11.67 -8.38 23.29
CA VAL A 610 -12.85 -9.13 22.85
C VAL A 610 -12.60 -10.64 22.94
N ARG A 611 -11.45 -11.13 22.46
CA ARG A 611 -11.05 -12.54 22.60
C ARG A 611 -10.84 -12.95 24.06
N GLY A 612 -10.15 -12.13 24.84
CA GLY A 612 -9.84 -12.42 26.25
C GLY A 612 -11.09 -12.48 27.14
N LEU A 613 -12.06 -11.61 26.88
CA LEU A 613 -13.35 -11.58 27.58
C LEU A 613 -14.31 -12.68 27.11
N ARG A 614 -14.00 -13.37 26.00
CA ARG A 614 -14.88 -14.33 25.33
C ARG A 614 -16.24 -13.69 25.09
N LEU A 615 -16.21 -12.57 24.35
CA LEU A 615 -17.38 -11.72 24.11
C LEU A 615 -18.41 -12.40 23.21
#